data_AF-A0AA41XJD9-F1
#
_entry.id   AF-A0AA41XJD9-F1
#
_cell.length_a   1.000
_cell.length_b   1.000
_cell.length_c   1.000
_cell.angle_alpha   90.00
_cell.angle_beta   90.00
_cell.angle_gamma   90.00
#
_symmetry.space_group_name_H-M   'P 1'
#
loop_
_entity.id
_entity.type
_entity.pdbx_description
1 polymer ?
#
loop_
_entity_poly.entity_id
_entity_poly.type
_entity_poly.pdbx_seq_one_letter_code
_entity_poly.pdbx_strand_id
1 'polypeptide(L)'
;MAIIVDYLCSDCGSRAEAFVVHPVPSSRACDSCGGESRRRWSPVGIVSRAPDTPPAPARPAPTRPARSLCADNPDVPGLCHMSPTAGRAWVARYRGDHRALDAELEKQQKAAAVSPPTMADAISHEHSHAAHTH
;
A
#
# COMPACT_ATOMS: atom_id res chain seq x y z
N MET A 1 13.57 14.87 -18.39
CA MET A 1 13.46 13.61 -17.62
C MET A 1 12.58 12.65 -18.39
N ALA A 2 12.99 11.38 -18.53
CA ALA A 2 12.15 10.32 -19.09
C ALA A 2 11.47 9.54 -17.97
N ILE A 3 10.21 9.16 -18.17
CA ILE A 3 9.41 8.35 -17.24
C ILE A 3 8.70 7.23 -18.01
N ILE A 4 8.34 6.14 -17.32
CA ILE A 4 7.54 5.05 -17.89
C ILE A 4 6.05 5.36 -17.69
N VAL A 5 5.24 5.14 -18.72
CA VAL A 5 3.81 5.43 -18.71
C VAL A 5 3.04 4.35 -19.43
N ASP A 6 1.92 3.92 -18.84
CA ASP A 6 0.97 2.98 -19.42
C ASP A 6 0.01 3.65 -20.41
N TYR A 7 -0.19 3.01 -21.55
CA TYR A 7 -1.21 3.36 -22.53
C TYR A 7 -2.14 2.17 -22.76
N LEU A 8 -3.44 2.48 -22.93
CA LEU A 8 -4.48 1.51 -23.29
C LEU A 8 -5.10 1.94 -24.61
N CYS A 9 -5.10 1.06 -25.60
CA CYS A 9 -5.82 1.27 -26.85
C CYS A 9 -7.32 1.06 -26.64
N SER A 10 -8.14 2.03 -27.03
CA SER A 10 -9.61 1.89 -27.00
C SER A 10 -10.12 0.91 -28.04
N ASP A 11 -9.36 0.72 -29.12
CA ASP A 11 -9.85 0.04 -30.33
C ASP A 11 -9.60 -1.47 -30.24
N CYS A 12 -8.37 -1.87 -29.87
CA CYS A 12 -8.01 -3.28 -29.74
C CYS A 12 -7.82 -3.75 -28.28
N GLY A 13 -7.90 -2.84 -27.30
CA GLY A 13 -7.71 -3.16 -25.89
C GLY A 13 -6.26 -3.46 -25.47
N SER A 14 -5.29 -3.33 -26.37
CA SER A 14 -3.89 -3.61 -26.04
C SER A 14 -3.36 -2.62 -25.00
N ARG A 15 -2.46 -3.13 -24.15
CA ARG A 15 -1.77 -2.38 -23.11
C ARG A 15 -0.29 -2.38 -23.40
N ALA A 16 0.33 -1.21 -23.34
CA ALA A 16 1.76 -1.06 -23.56
C ALA A 16 2.34 -0.02 -22.60
N GLU A 17 3.53 -0.31 -22.11
CA GLU A 17 4.37 0.62 -21.36
C GLU A 17 5.27 1.37 -22.34
N ALA A 18 5.41 2.68 -22.18
CA ALA A 18 6.31 3.47 -23.00
C ALA A 18 7.17 4.41 -22.16
N PHE A 19 8.47 4.43 -22.46
CA PHE A 19 9.38 5.47 -21.99
C PHE A 19 9.09 6.76 -22.75
N VAL A 20 8.78 7.83 -22.03
CA VAL A 20 8.38 9.13 -22.58
C VAL A 20 9.09 10.27 -21.85
N VAL A 21 9.50 11.28 -22.60
CA VAL A 21 10.10 12.50 -22.04
C VAL A 21 9.00 13.48 -21.63
N HIS A 22 9.20 14.20 -20.53
CA HIS A 22 8.30 15.28 -20.13
C HIS A 22 8.29 16.42 -21.18
N PRO A 23 7.11 16.96 -21.58
CA PRO A 23 5.78 16.64 -21.09
C PRO A 23 5.23 15.34 -21.66
N VAL A 24 4.63 14.53 -20.79
CA VAL A 24 4.08 13.23 -21.18
C VAL A 24 2.83 13.41 -22.04
N PRO A 25 2.77 12.81 -23.25
CA PRO A 25 1.60 12.90 -24.10
C PRO A 25 0.38 12.18 -23.49
N SER A 26 -0.82 12.72 -23.72
CA SER A 26 -2.07 12.11 -23.25
C SER A 26 -2.49 10.89 -24.08
N SER A 27 -2.00 10.78 -25.32
CA SER A 27 -2.23 9.64 -26.20
C SER A 27 -1.06 9.39 -27.15
N ARG A 28 -1.02 8.17 -27.69
CA ARG A 28 -0.03 7.67 -28.65
C ARG A 28 -0.69 6.67 -29.60
N ALA A 29 -0.07 6.40 -30.75
CA ALA A 29 -0.49 5.31 -31.61
C ALA A 29 -0.28 3.95 -30.91
N CYS A 30 -1.23 3.04 -31.09
CA CYS A 30 -1.16 1.67 -30.62
C CYS A 30 -0.13 0.87 -31.44
N ASP A 31 0.86 0.28 -30.79
CA ASP A 31 1.85 -0.55 -31.48
C ASP A 31 1.25 -1.86 -32.05
N SER A 32 0.06 -2.26 -31.59
CA SER A 32 -0.62 -3.49 -32.03
C SER A 32 -1.56 -3.28 -33.22
N CYS A 33 -2.31 -2.17 -33.26
CA CYS A 33 -3.34 -1.95 -34.28
C CYS A 33 -3.30 -0.57 -34.96
N GLY A 34 -2.40 0.32 -34.54
CA GLY A 34 -2.33 1.69 -35.05
C GLY A 34 -3.40 2.66 -34.52
N GLY A 35 -4.41 2.16 -33.80
CA GLY A 35 -5.47 2.97 -33.17
C GLY A 35 -4.97 3.91 -32.06
N GLU A 36 -5.84 4.77 -31.53
CA GLU A 36 -5.46 5.68 -30.44
C GLU A 36 -5.31 4.92 -29.12
N SER A 37 -4.17 5.10 -28.45
CA SER A 37 -3.92 4.60 -27.10
C SER A 37 -3.81 5.76 -26.12
N ARG A 38 -4.64 5.75 -25.08
CA ARG A 38 -4.72 6.82 -24.09
C ARG A 38 -3.94 6.48 -22.84
N ARG A 39 -3.28 7.48 -22.27
CA ARG A 39 -2.55 7.37 -21.01
C ARG A 39 -3.48 6.91 -19.90
N ARG A 40 -3.07 5.88 -19.17
CA ARG A 40 -3.78 5.41 -17.97
C ARG A 40 -3.16 6.05 -16.73
N TRP A 41 -4.03 6.49 -15.81
CA TRP A 41 -3.66 7.22 -14.59
C TRP A 41 -3.91 6.42 -13.31
N SER A 42 -4.26 5.14 -13.43
CA SER A 42 -4.71 4.31 -12.31
C SER A 42 -3.97 2.96 -12.30
N PRO A 43 -3.61 2.41 -11.13
CA PRO A 43 -2.99 1.09 -11.00
C PRO A 43 -3.95 -0.08 -11.33
N VAL A 44 -5.17 0.20 -11.81
CA VAL A 44 -6.15 -0.81 -12.21
C VAL A 44 -5.64 -1.55 -13.46
N GLY A 45 -4.91 -2.62 -13.20
CA GLY A 45 -4.28 -3.50 -14.19
C GLY A 45 -3.09 -4.28 -13.63
N ILE A 46 -2.37 -3.73 -12.63
CA ILE A 46 -1.24 -4.38 -11.95
C ILE A 46 -1.67 -5.57 -11.08
N VAL A 47 -2.95 -5.64 -10.69
CA VAL A 47 -3.48 -6.68 -9.79
C VAL A 47 -4.16 -7.86 -10.50
N SER A 48 -4.09 -7.93 -11.83
CA SER A 48 -4.69 -9.06 -12.56
C SER A 48 -3.71 -10.23 -12.59
N ARG A 49 -4.02 -11.29 -11.83
CA ARG A 49 -3.37 -12.60 -11.94
C ARG A 49 -3.31 -13.03 -13.40
N ALA A 50 -2.15 -13.49 -13.86
CA ALA A 50 -2.06 -14.30 -15.06
C ALA A 50 -3.03 -15.50 -14.93
N PRO A 51 -3.90 -15.76 -15.92
CA PRO A 51 -4.64 -17.01 -15.95
C PRO A 51 -3.66 -18.14 -16.32
N ASP A 52 -3.93 -19.33 -15.79
CA ASP A 52 -3.31 -20.62 -16.15
C ASP A 52 -1.98 -21.00 -15.47
N THR A 53 -1.97 -21.01 -14.14
CA THR A 53 -1.01 -21.85 -13.39
C THR A 53 -1.75 -22.94 -12.62
N PRO A 54 -1.47 -24.24 -12.84
CA PRO A 54 -2.10 -25.33 -12.10
C PRO A 54 -1.77 -25.24 -10.59
N PRO A 55 -2.67 -25.69 -9.70
CA PRO A 55 -2.51 -25.51 -8.27
C PRO A 55 -1.33 -26.36 -7.75
N ALA A 56 -0.33 -25.68 -7.20
CA ALA A 56 0.76 -26.30 -6.46
C ALA A 56 0.24 -26.99 -5.17
N PRO A 57 0.90 -28.07 -4.69
CA PRO A 57 0.50 -28.75 -3.47
C PRO A 57 0.47 -27.79 -2.27
N ALA A 58 -0.51 -27.98 -1.40
CA ALA A 58 -0.79 -27.10 -0.27
C ALA A 58 0.42 -27.00 0.68
N ARG A 59 1.16 -25.91 0.55
CA ARG A 59 2.15 -25.47 1.54
C ARG A 59 1.39 -25.11 2.83
N PRO A 60 1.89 -25.46 4.03
CA PRO A 60 1.32 -24.96 5.27
C PRO A 60 1.18 -23.44 5.16
N ALA A 61 -0.01 -22.93 5.50
CA ALA A 61 -0.34 -21.53 5.31
C ALA A 61 0.76 -20.68 6.00
N PRO A 62 1.48 -19.82 5.26
CA PRO A 62 2.37 -18.89 5.91
C PRO A 62 1.52 -18.07 6.87
N THR A 63 1.94 -17.98 8.14
CA THR A 63 1.36 -17.02 9.09
C THR A 63 1.33 -15.70 8.37
N ARG A 64 0.12 -15.23 8.02
CA ARG A 64 -0.03 -14.01 7.26
C ARG A 64 0.72 -12.92 8.04
N PRO A 65 1.69 -12.22 7.45
CA PRO A 65 2.32 -11.11 8.14
C PRO A 65 1.18 -10.17 8.58
N ALA A 66 1.16 -9.85 9.86
CA ALA A 66 0.15 -8.95 10.42
C ALA A 66 0.13 -7.69 9.55
N ARG A 67 -1.06 -7.33 9.06
CA ARG A 67 -1.22 -6.12 8.25
C ARG A 67 -0.83 -4.92 9.11
N SER A 68 -0.26 -3.90 8.48
CA SER A 68 0.06 -2.67 9.20
C SER A 68 -1.21 -1.94 9.62
N LEU A 69 -1.18 -1.22 10.75
CA LEU A 69 -2.32 -0.44 11.23
C LEU A 69 -2.82 0.58 10.20
N CYS A 70 -1.91 1.16 9.41
CA CYS A 70 -2.24 2.07 8.31
C CYS A 70 -3.08 1.36 7.23
N ALA A 71 -2.74 0.11 6.88
CA ALA A 71 -3.49 -0.67 5.89
C ALA A 71 -4.87 -1.10 6.39
N ASP A 72 -5.02 -1.32 7.70
CA ASP A 72 -6.29 -1.70 8.31
C ASP A 72 -7.21 -0.50 8.62
N ASN A 73 -6.68 0.73 8.61
CA ASN A 73 -7.41 1.97 8.89
C ASN A 73 -7.12 3.06 7.84
N PRO A 74 -7.47 2.84 6.56
CA PRO A 74 -7.08 3.71 5.45
C PRO A 74 -7.68 5.13 5.51
N ASP A 75 -8.75 5.32 6.29
CA ASP A 75 -9.42 6.60 6.50
C ASP A 75 -8.85 7.43 7.66
N VAL A 76 -8.00 6.83 8.50
CA VAL A 76 -7.38 7.50 9.65
C VAL A 76 -6.05 8.12 9.20
N PRO A 77 -5.92 9.45 9.19
CA PRO A 77 -4.73 10.12 8.66
C PRO A 77 -3.50 9.91 9.56
N GLY A 78 -2.30 9.87 8.96
CA GLY A 78 -1.03 9.92 9.68
C GLY A 78 -0.51 8.59 10.26
N LEU A 79 -1.23 7.47 10.08
CA LEU A 79 -0.84 6.18 10.67
C LEU A 79 0.42 5.55 10.08
N CYS A 80 0.77 5.88 8.84
CA CYS A 80 1.89 5.24 8.15
C CYS A 80 3.27 5.59 8.74
N HIS A 81 3.37 6.62 9.59
CA HIS A 81 4.59 7.01 10.30
C HIS A 81 4.49 6.91 11.82
N MET A 82 3.46 6.22 12.32
CA MET A 82 3.25 6.02 13.74
C MET A 82 3.71 4.63 14.16
N SER A 83 4.32 4.56 15.34
CA SER A 83 4.52 3.29 16.01
C SER A 83 3.17 2.60 16.28
N PRO A 84 3.13 1.27 16.45
CA PRO A 84 1.87 0.58 16.72
C PRO A 84 1.15 1.05 17.98
N THR A 85 1.89 1.43 19.03
CA THR A 85 1.35 1.97 20.28
C THR A 85 0.71 3.35 20.06
N ALA A 86 1.42 4.27 19.39
CA ALA A 86 0.88 5.59 19.05
C ALA A 86 -0.31 5.49 18.09
N GLY A 87 -0.21 4.60 17.09
CA GLY A 87 -1.25 4.36 16.11
C GLY A 87 -2.55 3.86 16.72
N ARG A 88 -2.51 2.93 17.68
CA ARG A 88 -3.72 2.44 18.37
C ARG A 88 -4.45 3.54 19.15
N ALA A 89 -3.69 4.34 19.91
CA ALA A 89 -4.26 5.48 20.62
C ALA A 89 -4.86 6.52 19.64
N TRP A 90 -4.18 6.77 18.53
CA TRP A 90 -4.66 7.70 17.49
C TRP A 90 -5.94 7.21 16.81
N VAL A 91 -6.03 5.93 16.44
CA VAL A 91 -7.25 5.33 15.88
C VAL A 91 -8.40 5.47 16.88
N ALA A 92 -8.19 5.10 18.15
CA ALA A 92 -9.22 5.21 19.18
C ALA A 92 -9.72 6.66 19.33
N ARG A 93 -8.80 7.63 19.36
CA ARG A 93 -9.14 9.06 19.41
C ARG A 93 -9.91 9.53 18.18
N TYR A 94 -9.47 9.17 16.99
CA TYR A 94 -10.14 9.54 15.73
C TYR A 94 -11.56 8.96 15.64
N ARG A 95 -11.77 7.74 16.14
CA ARG A 95 -13.07 7.06 16.16
C ARG A 95 -13.98 7.49 17.32
N GLY A 96 -13.48 8.23 18.31
CA GLY A 96 -14.21 8.57 19.53
C GLY A 96 -14.39 7.39 20.50
N ASP A 97 -13.56 6.34 20.39
CA ASP A 97 -13.59 5.19 21.30
C ASP A 97 -12.75 5.48 22.56
N HIS A 98 -13.38 6.17 23.51
CA HIS A 98 -12.73 6.57 24.76
C HIS A 98 -12.26 5.38 25.59
N ARG A 99 -12.97 4.24 25.57
CA ARG A 99 -12.57 3.05 26.35
C ARG A 99 -11.28 2.45 25.81
N ALA A 100 -11.18 2.32 24.48
CA ALA A 100 -9.97 1.82 23.84
C ALA A 100 -8.79 2.80 24.03
N LEU A 101 -9.06 4.10 23.99
CA LEU A 101 -8.06 5.13 24.23
C LEU A 101 -7.50 5.05 25.66
N ASP A 102 -8.37 5.02 26.68
CA ASP A 102 -7.97 4.95 28.08
C ASP A 102 -7.15 3.69 28.37
N ALA A 103 -7.57 2.54 27.83
CA ALA A 103 -6.85 1.28 27.99
C ALA A 103 -5.45 1.30 27.34
N GLU A 104 -5.28 1.97 26.19
CA GLU A 104 -3.96 2.09 25.55
C GLU A 104 -3.07 3.11 26.30
N LEU A 105 -3.63 4.22 26.76
CA LEU A 105 -2.91 5.20 27.58
C LEU A 105 -2.43 4.58 28.90
N GLU A 106 -3.26 3.77 29.56
CA GLU A 106 -2.87 3.05 30.78
C GLU A 106 -1.69 2.09 30.51
N LYS A 107 -1.71 1.37 29.39
CA LYS A 107 -0.57 0.52 28.97
C LYS A 107 0.69 1.33 28.72
N GLN A 108 0.58 2.46 28.03
CA GLN A 108 1.72 3.35 27.77
C GLN A 108 2.28 3.93 29.07
N GLN A 109 1.43 4.32 30.02
CA GLN A 109 1.84 4.79 31.34
C GLN A 109 2.56 3.70 32.15
N LYS A 110 2.04 2.47 32.14
CA LYS A 110 2.71 1.33 32.79
C LYS A 110 4.08 1.03 32.17
N ALA A 111 4.20 1.11 30.85
CA ALA A 111 5.48 0.95 30.17
C ALA A 111 6.45 2.10 30.50
N ALA A 112 5.95 3.34 30.52
CA ALA A 112 6.72 4.54 30.86
C ALA A 112 7.26 4.52 32.30
N ALA A 113 6.55 3.87 33.23
CA ALA A 113 7.01 3.67 34.60
C ALA A 113 8.22 2.74 34.70
N VAL A 114 8.43 1.86 33.71
CA VAL A 114 9.58 0.95 33.66
C VAL A 114 10.74 1.57 32.87
N SER A 115 10.44 2.21 31.74
CA SER A 115 11.42 2.88 30.89
C SER A 115 10.85 4.17 30.32
N PRO A 116 11.56 5.31 30.42
CA PRO A 116 11.11 6.56 29.83
C PRO A 116 10.86 6.40 28.31
N PRO A 117 9.73 6.92 27.79
CA PRO A 117 9.45 6.88 26.36
C PRO A 117 10.39 7.81 25.59
N THR A 118 10.72 7.41 24.37
CA THR A 118 11.56 8.15 23.43
C THR A 118 10.76 8.49 22.16
N MET A 119 11.31 9.34 21.31
CA MET A 119 10.67 9.67 20.02
C MET A 119 10.52 8.45 19.09
N ALA A 120 11.41 7.46 19.20
CA ALA A 120 11.33 6.22 18.45
C ALA A 120 10.09 5.37 18.84
N ASP A 121 9.57 5.56 20.05
CA ASP A 121 8.37 4.86 20.53
C ASP A 121 7.07 5.47 19.99
N ALA A 122 7.14 6.66 19.38
CA ALA A 122 5.99 7.34 18.78
C ALA A 122 6.03 7.31 17.24
N ILE A 123 7.23 7.43 16.68
CA ILE A 123 7.46 7.50 15.23
C ILE A 123 8.20 6.24 14.81
N SER A 124 7.56 5.41 14.00
CA SER A 124 8.22 4.32 13.31
C SER A 124 7.70 4.21 11.88
N HIS A 125 8.52 3.65 11.00
CA HIS A 125 8.13 3.40 9.62
C HIS A 125 8.62 2.01 9.23
N GLU A 126 7.74 1.03 9.41
CA GLU A 126 7.97 -0.35 9.00
C GLU A 126 6.91 -0.75 7.98
N HIS A 127 7.38 -1.16 6.81
CA HIS A 127 6.58 -1.83 5.81
C HIS A 127 7.17 -3.21 5.62
N SER A 128 6.47 -4.24 6.08
CA SER A 128 6.80 -5.61 5.70
C SER A 128 6.46 -5.78 4.23
N HIS A 129 7.46 -5.57 3.36
CA HIS A 129 7.39 -6.08 2.01
C HIS A 129 7.42 -7.59 2.12
N ALA A 130 6.35 -8.27 1.69
CA ALA A 130 6.41 -9.71 1.51
C ALA A 130 7.58 -9.98 0.57
N ALA A 131 8.62 -10.67 1.06
CA ALA A 131 9.76 -11.06 0.24
C ALA A 131 9.22 -11.93 -0.90
N HIS A 132 9.29 -11.40 -2.12
CA HIS A 132 9.08 -12.19 -3.33
C HIS A 132 10.27 -13.17 -3.42
N THR A 133 10.09 -14.37 -2.89
CA THR A 133 11.00 -15.49 -3.18
C THR A 133 10.78 -15.89 -4.63
N HIS A 134 11.81 -15.69 -5.45
CA HIS A 134 11.93 -16.22 -6.81
C HIS A 134 11.90 -17.74 -6.84
#